data_AF-A0A3C2B856-F1
#
_entry.id   AF-A0A3C2B856-F1
#
_cell.length_a   1.000
_cell.length_b   1.000
_cell.length_c   1.000
_cell.angle_alpha   90.00
_cell.angle_beta   90.00
_cell.angle_gamma   90.00
#
_symmetry.space_group_name_H-M   'P 1'
#
loop_
_entity.id
_entity.type
_entity.pdbx_description
1 polymer ?
#
loop_
_entity_poly.entity_id
_entity_poly.type
_entity_poly.pdbx_seq_one_letter_code
_entity_poly.pdbx_strand_id
1 'polypeptide(L)' 'MRPLLVLPLLVSLLPAQPSADPWPWRTTVMGTNGMVAAEHPLQARAGLKVLEAGGNAIDAAVAIFYTTAVTEQHQA' A
#
# COMPACT_ATOMS: atom_id res chain seq x y z
N MET A 1 26.80 7.27 -18.26
CA MET A 1 26.58 6.05 -17.46
C MET A 1 25.58 6.27 -16.32
N ARG A 2 24.33 6.69 -16.59
CA ARG A 2 23.23 6.74 -15.60
C ARG A 2 21.82 6.58 -16.23
N PRO A 3 21.47 5.48 -16.94
CA PRO A 3 20.11 5.30 -17.46
C PRO A 3 19.14 4.65 -16.44
N LEU A 4 19.61 4.20 -15.27
CA LEU A 4 18.81 3.41 -14.32
C LEU A 4 17.76 4.21 -13.49
N LEU A 5 17.77 5.54 -13.54
CA LEU A 5 16.76 6.37 -12.86
C LEU A 5 15.50 6.66 -13.69
N VAL A 6 15.53 6.36 -14.99
CA VAL A 6 14.40 6.67 -15.89
C VAL A 6 13.25 5.66 -15.73
N LEU A 7 13.58 4.41 -15.38
CA LEU A 7 12.60 3.33 -15.29
C LEU A 7 11.56 3.49 -14.15
N PRO A 8 11.91 3.84 -12.89
CA PRO A 8 10.91 4.05 -11.86
C PRO A 8 10.07 5.31 -12.11
N LEU A 9 10.63 6.33 -12.77
CA LEU A 9 9.90 7.56 -13.13
C LEU A 9 8.83 7.29 -14.21
N LEU A 10 9.11 6.39 -15.16
CA LEU A 10 8.15 6.00 -16.18
C LEU A 10 6.93 5.24 -15.59
N VAL A 11 7.15 4.44 -14.54
CA VAL A 11 6.08 3.70 -13.84
C VAL A 11 5.13 4.65 -13.10
N SER A 12 5.64 5.76 -12.55
CA SER A 12 4.80 6.75 -11.85
C SER A 12 3.84 7.55 -12.74
N LEU A 13 3.96 7.47 -14.07
CA LEU A 13 3.05 8.12 -15.02
C LEU A 13 1.90 7.22 -15.51
N LEU A 14 1.87 5.94 -15.11
CA LEU A 14 0.77 5.08 -15.52
C LEU A 14 -0.51 5.50 -14.74
N PRO A 15 -1.61 5.85 -15.44
CA PRO A 15 -2.85 6.17 -14.74
C PRO A 15 -3.31 4.94 -13.96
N ALA A 16 -3.78 5.16 -12.72
CA ALA A 16 -4.40 4.11 -11.92
C ALA A 16 -5.53 3.48 -12.75
N GLN A 17 -5.39 2.19 -13.07
CA GLN A 17 -6.41 1.49 -13.85
C GLN A 17 -7.70 1.40 -12.99
N PRO A 18 -8.87 1.74 -13.55
CA PRO A 18 -10.13 1.51 -12.85
C PRO A 18 -10.29 0.02 -12.56
N SER A 19 -10.91 -0.30 -11.42
CA SER A 19 -11.23 -1.69 -11.07
C SER A 19 -12.06 -2.30 -12.19
N ALA A 20 -11.59 -3.42 -12.74
CA ALA A 20 -12.27 -4.10 -13.84
C ALA A 20 -13.63 -4.71 -13.43
N ASP A 21 -13.87 -4.88 -12.12
CA ASP A 21 -15.10 -5.47 -11.60
C ASP A 21 -16.27 -4.48 -11.68
N PRO A 22 -17.36 -4.82 -12.42
CA PRO A 22 -18.55 -3.98 -12.48
C PRO A 22 -19.33 -3.91 -11.15
N TRP A 23 -19.07 -4.85 -10.24
CA TRP A 23 -19.72 -4.96 -8.94
C TRP A 23 -18.69 -5.30 -7.84
N PRO A 24 -17.90 -4.33 -7.38
CA PRO A 24 -16.90 -4.58 -6.36
C PRO A 24 -17.56 -4.89 -5.01
N TRP A 25 -17.06 -5.91 -4.29
CA TRP A 25 -17.55 -6.29 -2.95
C TRP A 25 -17.30 -5.22 -1.88
N ARG A 26 -16.50 -4.19 -2.20
CA ARG A 26 -16.24 -3.00 -1.38
C ARG A 26 -16.17 -1.76 -2.27
N THR A 27 -16.65 -0.63 -1.75
CA THR A 27 -16.50 0.66 -2.42
C THR A 27 -15.02 1.04 -2.52
N THR A 28 -14.62 1.62 -3.66
CA THR A 28 -13.30 2.22 -3.83
C THR A 28 -13.09 3.33 -2.80
N VAL A 29 -12.07 3.17 -1.96
CA VAL A 29 -11.68 4.18 -0.98
C VAL A 29 -10.81 5.23 -1.67
N MET A 30 -11.02 6.51 -1.36
CA MET A 30 -10.25 7.64 -1.90
C MET A 30 -9.77 8.53 -0.75
N GLY A 31 -8.64 9.22 -0.93
CA GLY A 31 -8.10 10.15 0.07
C GLY A 31 -6.85 10.87 -0.44
N THR A 32 -6.47 11.96 0.24
CA THR A 32 -5.33 12.83 -0.15
C THR A 32 -4.09 12.66 0.73
N ASN A 33 -4.23 12.02 1.90
CA ASN A 33 -3.19 11.99 2.94
C ASN A 33 -2.45 10.64 3.00
N GLY A 34 -2.77 9.71 2.08
CA GLY A 34 -2.22 8.36 2.05
C GLY A 34 -3.31 7.28 2.00
N MET A 35 -2.91 6.09 1.59
CA MET A 35 -3.77 4.90 1.52
C MET A 35 -2.93 3.66 1.83
N VAL A 36 -3.54 2.69 2.52
CA VAL A 36 -2.95 1.38 2.78
C VAL A 36 -3.91 0.29 2.34
N ALA A 37 -3.41 -0.66 1.55
CA ALA A 37 -4.09 -1.89 1.20
C ALA A 37 -3.25 -3.07 1.71
N ALA A 38 -3.90 -4.01 2.39
CA ALA A 38 -3.28 -5.22 2.92
C ALA A 38 -4.30 -6.36 2.95
N GLU A 39 -3.81 -7.60 3.04
CA GLU A 39 -4.62 -8.84 3.10
C GLU A 39 -5.43 -8.92 4.40
N HIS A 40 -4.87 -8.49 5.54
CA HIS A 40 -5.53 -8.55 6.84
C HIS A 40 -5.88 -7.13 7.36
N PRO A 41 -7.09 -6.90 7.92
CA PRO A 41 -7.50 -5.57 8.40
C PRO A 41 -6.56 -4.96 9.46
N LEU A 42 -5.95 -5.79 10.32
CA LEU A 42 -4.99 -5.33 11.32
C LEU A 42 -3.67 -4.85 10.71
N GLN A 43 -3.21 -5.47 9.62
CA GLN A 43 -2.02 -5.03 8.89
C GLN A 43 -2.28 -3.66 8.26
N ALA A 44 -3.42 -3.50 7.57
CA ALA A 44 -3.80 -2.23 6.96
C ALA A 44 -3.91 -1.12 8.02
N ARG A 45 -4.47 -1.44 9.19
CA ARG A 45 -4.56 -0.51 10.32
C ARG A 45 -3.19 -0.14 10.89
N ALA A 46 -2.26 -1.09 10.99
CA ALA A 46 -0.90 -0.82 11.48
C ALA A 46 -0.15 0.13 10.55
N GLY A 47 -0.18 -0.11 9.24
CA GLY A 47 0.39 0.79 8.24
C GLY A 47 -0.25 2.18 8.29
N LEU A 48 -1.59 2.25 8.40
CA LEU A 48 -2.30 3.53 8.49
C LEU A 48 -1.90 4.33 9.73
N LYS A 49 -1.73 3.69 10.90
CA LYS A 49 -1.26 4.37 12.11
C LYS A 49 0.13 5.00 11.95
N VAL A 50 1.02 4.35 11.19
CA VAL A 50 2.35 4.91 10.90
C VAL A 50 2.25 6.14 9.99
N LEU A 51 1.41 6.09 8.95
CA LEU A 51 1.13 7.27 8.12
C LEU A 51 0.51 8.42 8.93
N GLU A 52 -0.47 8.11 9.80
CA GLU A 52 -1.08 9.08 10.71
C GLU A 52 -0.08 9.70 11.69
N ALA A 53 0.97 8.96 12.07
CA ALA A 53 2.06 9.44 12.91
C ALA A 53 3.13 10.25 12.16
N GLY A 54 2.97 10.44 10.84
CA GLY A 54 3.89 11.19 9.99
C GLY A 54 5.01 10.37 9.36
N GLY A 55 4.96 9.03 9.44
CA GLY A 55 5.85 8.14 8.71
C GLY A 55 5.59 8.16 7.20
N ASN A 56 6.58 7.73 6.41
CA ASN A 56 6.45 7.63 4.96
C ASN A 56 5.89 6.25 4.52
N ALA A 57 5.75 6.05 3.21
CA ALA A 57 5.24 4.79 2.65
C ALA A 57 6.11 3.56 2.98
N ILE A 58 7.43 3.73 3.12
CA ILE A 58 8.36 2.67 3.51
C ILE A 58 8.19 2.32 4.99
N ASP A 59 8.06 3.32 5.87
CA ASP A 59 7.81 3.10 7.29
C ASP A 59 6.49 2.34 7.51
N ALA A 60 5.45 2.73 6.77
CA ALA A 60 4.17 2.04 6.78
C ALA A 60 4.29 0.59 6.28
N ALA A 61 5.06 0.35 5.21
CA ALA A 61 5.30 -1.00 4.68
C ALA A 61 6.05 -1.90 5.69
N VAL A 62 7.02 -1.35 6.43
CA VAL A 62 7.73 -2.09 7.49
C VAL A 62 6.77 -2.50 8.61
N ALA A 63 5.89 -1.60 9.04
CA ALA A 63 4.87 -1.92 10.04
C ALA A 63 3.87 -2.98 9.57
N ILE A 64 3.47 -2.93 8.29
CA ILE A 64 2.63 -3.96 7.65
C ILE A 64 3.35 -5.31 7.69
N PHE A 65 4.61 -5.38 7.25
CA PHE A 65 5.41 -6.61 7.21
C PHE A 65 5.52 -7.30 8.58
N TYR A 66 5.85 -6.54 9.63
CA TYR A 66 5.91 -7.11 10.98
C TYR A 66 4.54 -7.53 11.52
N THR A 67 3.46 -6.86 11.11
CA THR A 67 2.10 -7.26 11.48
C THR A 67 1.69 -8.54 10.76
N THR A 68 2.06 -8.70 9.49
CA THR A 68 1.86 -9.93 8.71
C THR A 68 2.47 -11.16 9.40
N ALA A 69 3.68 -11.04 9.93
CA ALA A 69 4.34 -12.12 10.68
C ALA A 69 3.54 -12.64 11.89
N VAL A 70 2.62 -11.83 12.42
CA VAL A 70 1.76 -12.20 13.56
C VAL A 70 0.36 -12.60 13.12
N THR A 71 -0.23 -11.88 12.16
CA THR A 71 -1.64 -12.10 11.78
C THR A 71 -1.81 -13.15 10.68
N GLU A 72 -0.77 -13.38 9.88
CA GLU A 72 -0.78 -14.28 8.73
C GLU A 72 0.47 -15.17 8.76
N GLN A 73 0.66 -15.91 9.86
CA GLN A 73 1.87 -16.75 10.09
C GLN A 73 2.18 -17.74 8.95
N HIS A 74 1.19 -18.08 8.14
CA HIS A 74 1.33 -18.99 7.00
C HIS A 74 1.87 -18.32 5.73
N GLN A 75 1.93 -16.98 5.70
CA GLN A 75 2.48 -16.16 4.60
C GLN A 75 3.89 -15.62 4.92
N ALA A 76 4.35 -15.78 6.17
CA ALA A 76 5.57 -15.17 6.71
C ALA A 76 6.84 -15.99 6.43
#